data_AF-A0A7T2W379-F1
#
_entry.id   AF-A0A7T2W379-F1
#
_cell.length_a   1.000
_cell.length_b   1.000
_cell.length_c   1.000
_cell.angle_alpha   90.00
_cell.angle_beta   90.00
_cell.angle_gamma   90.00
#
_symmetry.space_group_name_H-M   'P 1'
#
loop_
_entity.id
_entity.type
_entity.pdbx_description
1 polymer ?
#
loop_
_entity_poly.entity_id
_entity_poly.type
_entity_poly.pdbx_seq_one_letter_code
_entity_poly.pdbx_strand_id
1 'polypeptide(L)'
;MSADLLRQRRNLLITSLVLIAINLAGATVKSDVSVLGASIQFANPERIVWGAWVLWAYFFVRYWQYLNEEPDLGIHQGMERWILRNFPMDEYDSQFRHWVSWKYVIFWHFRENHEDWDPEDWRISAQDPKSKFRKVIWTFRAFLFVATKTPRFTDYGAPFLVALIPLILVMWNFFQSP
;
A
#
# COMPACT_ATOMS: atom_id res chain seq x y z
N MET A 1 -0.94 -7.93 -11.20
CA MET A 1 -0.56 -6.52 -11.35
C MET A 1 -0.58 -6.17 -12.82
N SER A 2 -1.51 -5.32 -13.20
CA SER A 2 -1.64 -4.82 -14.57
C SER A 2 -0.40 -4.03 -15.03
N ALA A 3 -0.13 -4.03 -16.33
CA ALA A 3 1.00 -3.31 -16.92
C ALA A 3 0.90 -1.79 -16.69
N ASP A 4 -0.33 -1.27 -16.61
CA ASP A 4 -0.60 0.15 -16.36
C ASP A 4 -0.25 0.55 -14.93
N LEU A 5 -0.57 -0.28 -13.93
CA LEU A 5 -0.21 -0.03 -12.54
C LEU A 5 1.31 -0.01 -12.36
N LEU A 6 2.06 -0.87 -13.06
CA LEU A 6 3.53 -0.86 -13.05
C LEU A 6 4.09 0.45 -13.61
N ARG A 7 3.44 1.03 -14.63
CA ARG A 7 3.83 2.31 -15.20
C ARG A 7 3.58 3.45 -14.21
N GLN A 8 2.41 3.49 -13.59
CA GLN A 8 2.08 4.54 -12.61
C GLN A 8 2.95 4.46 -11.36
N ARG A 9 3.27 3.25 -10.88
CA ARG A 9 4.23 3.02 -9.80
C ARG A 9 5.59 3.65 -10.12
N ARG A 10 6.14 3.36 -11.31
CA ARG A 10 7.45 3.89 -11.72
C ARG A 10 7.42 5.41 -11.84
N ASN A 11 6.36 5.96 -12.42
CA ASN A 11 6.22 7.42 -12.55
C ASN A 11 6.21 8.10 -11.18
N LEU A 12 5.39 7.61 -10.24
CA LEU A 12 5.32 8.15 -8.88
C LEU A 12 6.66 8.03 -8.15
N LEU A 13 7.34 6.89 -8.25
CA LEU A 13 8.66 6.69 -7.64
C LEU A 13 9.70 7.64 -8.22
N ILE A 14 9.76 7.78 -9.54
CA ILE A 14 10.70 8.69 -10.21
C ILE A 14 10.44 10.13 -9.80
N THR A 15 9.19 10.61 -9.84
CA THR A 15 8.89 11.99 -9.44
C THR A 15 9.15 12.24 -7.95
N SER A 16 8.92 11.24 -7.10
CA SER A 16 9.24 11.34 -5.68
C SER A 16 10.75 11.42 -5.44
N LEU A 17 11.54 10.59 -6.14
CA LEU A 17 13.01 10.63 -6.06
C LEU A 17 13.58 11.95 -6.55
N VAL A 18 13.03 12.51 -7.64
CA VAL A 18 13.40 13.84 -8.14
C VAL A 18 13.14 14.91 -7.07
N LEU A 19 11.96 14.92 -6.45
CA LEU A 19 11.65 15.87 -5.38
C LEU A 19 12.55 15.68 -4.15
N ILE A 20 12.85 14.44 -3.76
CA ILE A 20 13.79 14.16 -2.66
C ILE A 20 15.17 14.72 -3.00
N ALA A 21 15.68 14.47 -4.21
CA ALA A 21 16.96 14.99 -4.65
C ALA A 21 17.00 16.53 -4.64
N ILE A 22 15.94 17.18 -5.13
CA ILE A 22 15.81 18.65 -5.10
C ILE A 22 15.83 19.18 -3.65
N ASN A 23 15.09 18.55 -2.73
CA ASN A 23 15.04 18.98 -1.33
C ASN A 23 16.35 18.73 -0.58
N LEU A 24 17.03 17.60 -0.84
CA LEU A 24 18.31 17.27 -0.20
C LEU A 24 19.48 18.08 -0.77
N ALA A 25 19.43 18.49 -2.03
CA ALA A 25 20.46 19.32 -2.65
C ALA A 25 20.55 20.74 -2.04
N GLY A 26 19.62 21.10 -1.15
CA GLY A 26 19.51 22.44 -0.59
C GLY A 26 18.89 23.37 -1.63
N ALA A 27 17.66 23.80 -1.37
CA ALA A 27 16.79 24.54 -2.29
C ALA A 27 17.29 25.96 -2.68
N THR A 28 18.59 26.25 -2.58
CA THR A 28 19.22 27.31 -3.35
C THR A 28 19.74 26.70 -4.64
N VAL A 29 18.82 26.32 -5.53
CA VAL A 29 19.16 26.02 -6.92
C VAL A 29 19.86 27.26 -7.45
N LYS A 30 21.20 27.23 -7.51
CA LYS A 30 21.98 28.33 -8.06
C LYS A 30 21.48 28.54 -9.49
N SER A 31 21.43 29.80 -9.93
CA SER A 31 20.96 30.15 -11.26
C SER A 31 21.67 29.37 -12.36
N ASP A 32 22.92 28.95 -12.12
CA ASP A 32 23.71 28.11 -13.01
C ASP A 32 23.64 26.62 -12.63
N VAL A 33 22.97 25.81 -13.44
CA VAL A 33 23.09 24.35 -13.41
C VAL A 33 23.93 23.92 -14.62
N SER A 34 25.09 23.34 -14.37
CA SER A 34 25.93 22.75 -15.42
C SER A 34 25.54 21.29 -15.62
N VAL A 35 24.83 21.00 -16.71
CA VAL A 35 24.53 19.62 -17.13
C VAL A 35 25.39 19.32 -18.34
N LEU A 36 26.28 18.33 -18.23
CA LEU A 36 27.13 17.86 -19.35
C LEU A 36 27.95 18.99 -20.02
N GLY A 37 28.38 19.99 -19.25
CA GLY A 37 29.17 21.12 -19.77
C GLY A 37 28.33 22.27 -20.35
N ALA A 38 27.00 22.13 -20.41
CA ALA A 38 26.09 23.22 -20.74
C ALA A 38 25.61 23.90 -19.44
N SER A 39 25.95 25.19 -19.27
CA SER A 39 25.39 26.02 -18.20
C SER A 39 23.99 26.49 -18.59
N ILE A 40 22.97 25.89 -18.01
CA ILE A 40 21.59 26.34 -18.18
C ILE A 40 21.29 27.34 -17.06
N GLN A 41 20.97 28.57 -17.44
CA GLN A 41 20.52 29.60 -16.52
C GLN A 41 19.00 29.59 -16.39
N PHE A 42 18.50 29.31 -15.18
CA PHE A 42 17.07 29.35 -14.92
C PHE A 42 16.66 30.72 -14.39
N ALA A 43 15.77 31.40 -15.11
CA ALA A 43 15.25 32.71 -14.69
C ALA A 43 14.41 32.64 -13.40
N ASN A 44 13.72 31.52 -13.15
CA ASN A 44 12.90 31.30 -11.96
C ASN A 44 12.95 29.82 -11.55
N PRO A 45 13.99 29.37 -10.81
CA PRO A 45 14.14 27.96 -10.43
C PRO A 45 12.97 27.44 -9.59
N GLU A 46 12.32 28.29 -8.80
CA GLU A 46 11.15 27.93 -7.99
C GLU A 46 9.99 27.37 -8.82
N ARG A 47 9.76 27.89 -10.04
CA ARG A 47 8.68 27.41 -10.92
C ARG A 47 8.89 25.96 -11.33
N ILE A 48 10.14 25.52 -11.45
CA ILE A 48 10.49 24.14 -11.79
C ILE A 48 10.14 23.23 -10.61
N VAL A 49 10.41 23.66 -9.38
CA VAL A 49 10.05 22.93 -8.16
C VAL A 49 8.53 22.80 -8.03
N TRP A 50 7.78 23.88 -8.27
CA TRP A 50 6.31 23.82 -8.31
C TRP A 50 5.79 22.89 -9.40
N GLY A 51 6.38 22.91 -10.60
CA GLY A 51 6.05 21.97 -11.67
C GLY A 51 6.28 20.51 -11.27
N ALA A 52 7.37 20.22 -10.58
CA ALA A 52 7.67 18.90 -10.06
C ALA A 52 6.63 18.45 -9.01
N TRP A 53 6.18 19.35 -8.13
CA TRP A 53 5.11 19.09 -7.17
C TRP A 53 3.76 18.79 -7.84
N VAL A 54 3.39 19.56 -8.87
CA VAL A 54 2.16 19.31 -9.64
C VAL A 54 2.21 17.95 -10.34
N LEU A 55 3.33 17.62 -10.98
CA LEU A 55 3.52 16.30 -11.61
C LEU A 55 3.47 15.16 -10.59
N TRP A 56 4.12 15.35 -9.44
CA TRP A 56 4.07 14.38 -8.35
C TRP A 56 2.63 14.17 -7.86
N ALA A 57 1.87 15.24 -7.63
CA ALA A 57 0.48 15.15 -7.17
C ALA A 57 -0.41 14.44 -8.18
N TYR A 58 -0.23 14.73 -9.47
CA TYR A 58 -0.92 14.04 -10.56
C TYR A 58 -0.63 12.53 -10.54
N PHE A 59 0.64 12.11 -10.47
CA PHE A 59 0.99 10.69 -10.43
C PHE A 59 0.57 10.01 -9.13
N PHE A 60 0.53 10.73 -8.01
CA PHE A 60 0.03 10.22 -6.74
C PHE A 60 -1.45 9.86 -6.86
N VAL A 61 -2.28 10.80 -7.32
CA VAL A 61 -3.72 10.57 -7.53
C VAL A 61 -3.96 9.48 -8.57
N ARG A 62 -3.20 9.50 -9.67
CA ARG A 62 -3.34 8.49 -10.72
C ARG A 62 -3.01 7.10 -10.21
N TYR A 63 -1.93 6.95 -9.45
CA TYR A 63 -1.56 5.67 -8.84
C TYR A 63 -2.65 5.18 -7.86
N TRP A 64 -3.21 6.08 -7.04
CA TRP A 64 -4.33 5.76 -6.16
C TRP A 64 -5.58 5.27 -6.93
N GLN A 65 -5.93 5.92 -8.04
CA GLN A 65 -7.06 5.49 -8.88
C GLN A 65 -6.85 4.06 -9.42
N TYR A 66 -5.72 3.79 -10.05
CA TYR A 66 -5.43 2.46 -10.60
C TYR A 66 -5.36 1.37 -9.54
N LEU A 67 -4.92 1.70 -8.32
CA LEU A 67 -4.91 0.75 -7.23
C LEU A 67 -6.33 0.32 -6.83
N ASN A 68 -7.29 1.24 -6.87
CA ASN A 68 -8.70 0.96 -6.57
C ASN A 68 -9.42 0.25 -7.73
N GLU A 69 -8.90 0.36 -8.95
CA GLU A 69 -9.42 -0.37 -10.12
C GLU A 69 -8.92 -1.82 -10.17
N GLU A 70 -7.83 -2.17 -9.47
CA GLU A 70 -7.34 -3.55 -9.45
C GLU A 70 -8.30 -4.43 -8.60
N PRO A 71 -8.92 -5.47 -9.20
CA PRO A 71 -10.03 -6.20 -8.58
C PRO A 71 -9.62 -7.01 -7.35
N ASP A 72 -8.35 -7.43 -7.26
CA ASP A 72 -7.80 -8.05 -6.06
C ASP A 72 -6.30 -7.78 -5.94
N LEU A 73 -5.92 -6.99 -4.93
CA LEU A 73 -4.54 -6.75 -4.54
C LEU A 73 -3.87 -8.02 -3.97
N GLY A 74 -4.68 -9.04 -3.64
CA GLY A 74 -4.27 -10.28 -3.02
C GLY A 74 -3.93 -10.12 -1.53
N ILE A 75 -4.15 -8.94 -0.95
CA ILE A 75 -3.90 -8.69 0.47
C ILE A 75 -4.90 -9.49 1.31
N HIS A 76 -6.19 -9.45 0.96
CA HIS A 76 -7.24 -10.21 1.63
C HIS A 76 -7.01 -11.72 1.57
N GLN A 77 -6.63 -12.26 0.40
CA GLN A 77 -6.27 -13.67 0.26
C GLN A 77 -5.04 -14.06 1.11
N GLY A 78 -4.08 -13.15 1.26
CA GLY A 78 -2.91 -13.37 2.12
C GLY A 78 -3.29 -13.38 3.59
N MET A 79 -4.16 -12.44 3.99
CA MET A 79 -4.66 -12.32 5.35
C MET A 79 -5.53 -13.53 5.71
N GLU A 80 -6.42 -13.94 4.82
CA GLU A 80 -7.24 -15.15 4.94
C GLU A 80 -6.35 -16.37 5.16
N ARG A 81 -5.36 -16.62 4.30
CA ARG A 81 -4.43 -17.74 4.48
C ARG A 81 -3.71 -17.72 5.81
N TRP A 82 -3.32 -16.54 6.29
CA TRP A 82 -2.71 -16.43 7.62
C TRP A 82 -3.73 -16.75 8.73
N ILE A 83 -4.95 -16.22 8.64
CA ILE A 83 -6.01 -16.46 9.63
C ILE A 83 -6.35 -17.95 9.68
N LEU A 84 -6.66 -18.57 8.54
CA LEU A 84 -6.98 -20.00 8.43
C LEU A 84 -5.86 -20.88 9.01
N ARG A 85 -4.59 -20.52 8.76
CA ARG A 85 -3.43 -21.30 9.26
C ARG A 85 -3.23 -21.19 10.76
N ASN A 86 -3.56 -20.05 11.36
CA ASN A 86 -3.36 -19.82 12.79
C ASN A 86 -4.62 -20.10 13.60
N PHE A 87 -5.75 -20.38 12.93
CA PHE A 87 -6.98 -20.77 13.60
C PHE A 87 -6.81 -22.16 14.22
N PRO A 88 -7.11 -22.33 15.52
CA PRO A 88 -7.10 -23.66 16.13
C PRO A 88 -8.27 -24.45 15.53
N MET A 89 -7.95 -25.37 14.64
CA MET A 89 -8.92 -26.33 14.10
C MET A 89 -8.95 -27.55 15.01
N ASP A 90 -10.13 -28.00 15.41
CA ASP A 90 -10.30 -29.23 16.16
C ASP A 90 -10.21 -30.44 15.20
N GLU A 91 -9.87 -31.62 15.69
CA GLU A 91 -9.70 -32.83 14.86
C GLU A 91 -10.99 -33.22 14.10
N TYR A 92 -12.15 -32.84 14.65
CA TYR A 92 -13.47 -32.98 14.03
C TYR A 92 -13.68 -32.04 12.82
N ASP A 93 -12.89 -30.97 12.69
CA ASP A 93 -13.03 -29.97 11.64
C ASP A 93 -12.40 -30.39 10.31
N SER A 94 -11.74 -31.56 10.28
CA SER A 94 -11.13 -32.11 9.05
C SER A 94 -12.15 -32.38 7.93
N GLN A 95 -13.43 -32.55 8.28
CA GLN A 95 -14.55 -32.76 7.34
C GLN A 95 -15.17 -31.44 6.83
N PHE A 96 -14.68 -30.30 7.32
CA PHE A 96 -15.20 -28.98 6.96
C PHE A 96 -14.19 -28.20 6.12
N ARG A 97 -14.68 -27.62 5.03
CA ARG A 97 -13.97 -26.60 4.27
C ARG A 97 -14.17 -25.27 4.96
N HIS A 98 -13.07 -24.54 5.18
CA HIS A 98 -13.08 -23.26 5.88
C HIS A 98 -12.75 -22.11 4.92
N TRP A 99 -13.40 -20.98 5.11
CA TRP A 99 -13.06 -19.74 4.41
C TRP A 99 -13.31 -18.52 5.29
N VAL A 100 -12.61 -17.43 4.97
CA VAL A 100 -12.78 -16.15 5.65
C VAL A 100 -13.57 -15.21 4.76
N SER A 101 -14.83 -14.97 5.13
CA SER A 101 -15.69 -14.04 4.41
C SER A 101 -15.45 -12.61 4.90
N TRP A 102 -14.98 -11.74 4.01
CA TRP A 102 -14.72 -10.33 4.31
C TRP A 102 -15.93 -9.47 3.96
N LYS A 103 -16.48 -8.76 4.96
CA LYS A 103 -17.45 -7.69 4.73
C LYS A 103 -16.76 -6.33 4.64
N TYR A 104 -15.75 -6.12 5.48
CA TYR A 104 -14.83 -4.98 5.48
C TYR A 104 -13.46 -5.41 6.00
N VAL A 105 -12.46 -4.53 5.97
CA VAL A 105 -11.07 -4.80 6.39
C VAL A 105 -10.98 -5.45 7.78
N ILE A 106 -11.81 -5.06 8.75
CA ILE A 106 -11.82 -5.61 10.12
C ILE A 106 -13.02 -6.51 10.43
N PHE A 107 -14.02 -6.53 9.55
CA PHE A 107 -15.27 -7.27 9.76
C PHE A 107 -15.27 -8.48 8.84
N TRP A 108 -14.68 -9.56 9.35
CA TRP A 108 -14.68 -10.87 8.70
C TRP A 108 -15.42 -11.90 9.56
N HIS A 109 -15.97 -12.91 8.88
CA HIS A 109 -16.60 -14.06 9.50
C HIS A 109 -15.85 -15.32 9.12
N PHE A 110 -15.53 -16.12 10.13
CA PHE A 110 -15.07 -17.49 9.93
C PHE A 110 -16.26 -18.34 9.52
N ARG A 111 -16.20 -18.93 8.34
CA ARG A 111 -17.27 -19.73 7.78
C ARG A 111 -16.78 -21.12 7.44
N GLU A 112 -17.67 -22.09 7.61
CA GLU A 112 -17.43 -23.50 7.38
C GLU A 112 -18.50 -24.07 6.44
N ASN A 113 -18.13 -25.08 5.66
CA ASN A 113 -19.06 -25.89 4.89
C ASN A 113 -18.62 -27.35 4.99
N HIS A 114 -19.55 -28.24 5.27
CA HIS A 114 -19.27 -29.68 5.36
C HIS A 114 -19.03 -30.24 3.96
N GLU A 115 -18.06 -31.14 3.81
CA GLU A 115 -17.67 -31.67 2.50
C GLU A 115 -18.81 -32.39 1.76
N ASP A 116 -19.68 -33.08 2.50
CA ASP A 116 -20.86 -33.77 1.98
C ASP A 116 -22.10 -32.88 1.76
N TRP A 117 -22.05 -31.60 2.13
CA TRP A 117 -23.18 -30.67 1.94
C TRP A 117 -23.14 -29.98 0.59
N ASP A 118 -24.20 -29.24 0.28
CA ASP A 118 -24.24 -28.38 -0.90
C ASP A 118 -23.04 -27.40 -0.86
N PRO A 119 -22.20 -27.34 -1.91
CA PRO A 119 -21.03 -26.45 -1.96
C PRO A 119 -21.36 -24.96 -1.78
N GLU A 120 -22.63 -24.57 -1.91
CA GLU A 120 -23.11 -23.21 -1.68
C GLU A 120 -23.59 -22.92 -0.24
N ASP A 121 -23.78 -23.94 0.61
CA ASP A 121 -24.29 -23.78 1.99
C ASP A 121 -23.19 -23.39 3.01
N TRP A 122 -22.72 -22.15 2.91
CA TRP A 122 -21.71 -21.60 3.81
C TRP A 122 -22.29 -21.04 5.10
N ARG A 123 -21.99 -21.68 6.23
CA ARG A 123 -22.47 -21.27 7.55
C ARG A 123 -21.40 -20.53 8.35
N ILE A 124 -21.81 -19.67 9.28
CA ILE A 124 -20.88 -19.05 10.23
C ILE A 124 -20.44 -20.14 11.20
N SER A 125 -19.14 -20.36 11.28
CA SER A 125 -18.58 -21.41 12.13
C SER A 125 -18.86 -21.13 13.60
N ALA A 126 -19.14 -22.18 14.37
CA ALA A 126 -19.29 -22.09 15.82
C ALA A 126 -18.03 -21.53 16.51
N GLN A 127 -16.87 -21.66 15.88
CA GLN A 127 -15.58 -21.19 16.38
C GLN A 127 -15.28 -19.72 16.01
N ASP A 128 -16.15 -19.02 15.26
CA ASP A 128 -15.96 -17.61 14.90
C ASP A 128 -15.72 -16.74 16.16
N PRO A 129 -14.67 -15.90 16.22
CA PRO A 129 -14.34 -15.19 17.46
C PRO A 129 -15.45 -14.21 17.86
N LYS A 130 -16.17 -14.49 18.95
CA LYS A 130 -17.26 -13.60 19.43
C LYS A 130 -16.78 -12.20 19.83
N SER A 131 -15.52 -12.08 20.28
CA SER A 131 -14.94 -10.79 20.68
C SER A 131 -14.43 -10.00 19.47
N LYS A 132 -15.00 -8.81 19.24
CA LYS A 132 -14.53 -7.85 18.23
C LYS A 132 -13.06 -7.50 18.40
N PHE A 133 -12.58 -7.40 19.64
CA PHE A 133 -11.18 -7.07 19.94
C PHE A 133 -10.21 -8.15 19.46
N ARG A 134 -10.55 -9.43 19.67
CA ARG A 134 -9.75 -10.55 19.14
C ARG A 134 -9.72 -10.51 17.61
N LYS A 135 -10.85 -10.25 16.95
CA LYS A 135 -10.88 -10.09 15.48
C LYS A 135 -9.93 -9.00 15.00
N VAL A 136 -9.94 -7.83 15.65
CA VAL A 136 -9.04 -6.72 15.33
C VAL A 136 -7.57 -7.11 15.48
N ILE A 137 -7.19 -7.76 16.58
CA ILE A 137 -5.81 -8.23 16.79
C ILE A 137 -5.38 -9.21 15.70
N TRP A 138 -6.25 -10.16 15.36
CA TRP A 138 -5.96 -11.16 14.34
C TRP A 138 -5.83 -10.54 12.95
N THR A 139 -6.74 -9.64 12.59
CA THR A 139 -6.65 -8.86 11.35
C THR A 139 -5.34 -8.08 11.29
N PHE A 140 -4.95 -7.43 12.39
CA PHE A 140 -3.71 -6.66 12.45
C PHE A 140 -2.47 -7.55 12.29
N ARG A 141 -2.44 -8.71 12.95
CA ARG A 141 -1.35 -9.69 12.80
C ARG A 141 -1.29 -10.28 11.38
N ALA A 142 -2.44 -10.62 10.80
CA ALA A 142 -2.55 -11.09 9.42
C ALA A 142 -2.03 -10.02 8.44
N PHE A 143 -2.41 -8.77 8.65
CA PHE A 143 -1.93 -7.63 7.87
C PHE A 143 -0.41 -7.47 7.99
N LEU A 144 0.15 -7.48 9.21
CA LEU A 144 1.60 -7.40 9.42
C LEU A 144 2.35 -8.55 8.76
N PHE A 145 1.80 -9.77 8.83
CA PHE A 145 2.39 -10.93 8.16
C PHE A 145 2.41 -10.73 6.65
N VAL A 146 1.28 -10.33 6.05
CA VAL A 146 1.21 -10.06 4.61
C VAL A 146 2.15 -8.91 4.23
N ALA A 147 2.21 -7.86 5.04
CA ALA A 147 3.06 -6.70 4.83
C ALA A 147 4.56 -7.03 4.82
N THR A 148 4.98 -8.01 5.61
CA THR A 148 6.40 -8.38 5.80
C THR A 148 6.83 -9.61 5.00
N LYS A 149 5.92 -10.54 4.73
CA LYS A 149 6.23 -11.84 4.10
C LYS A 149 5.74 -11.96 2.66
N THR A 150 4.97 -11.01 2.15
CA THR A 150 4.55 -11.02 0.75
C THR A 150 5.09 -9.81 0.00
N PRO A 151 5.53 -9.97 -1.26
CA PRO A 151 5.98 -8.85 -2.09
C PRO A 151 4.84 -7.87 -2.41
N ARG A 152 3.57 -8.30 -2.23
CA ARG A 152 2.37 -7.51 -2.52
C ARG A 152 2.37 -6.16 -1.79
N PHE A 153 2.76 -6.12 -0.52
CA PHE A 153 2.83 -4.84 0.20
C PHE A 153 3.97 -3.95 -0.29
N THR A 154 5.13 -4.52 -0.59
CA THR A 154 6.24 -3.77 -1.19
C THR A 154 5.87 -3.23 -2.58
N ASP A 155 5.08 -3.98 -3.35
CA ASP A 155 4.66 -3.58 -4.68
C ASP A 155 3.62 -2.46 -4.66
N TYR A 156 2.64 -2.53 -3.74
CA TYR A 156 1.52 -1.60 -3.70
C TYR A 156 1.69 -0.46 -2.68
N GLY A 157 2.21 -0.76 -1.49
CA GLY A 157 2.32 0.15 -0.35
C GLY A 157 3.61 0.98 -0.33
N ALA A 158 4.75 0.39 -0.70
CA ALA A 158 6.04 1.11 -0.67
C ALA A 158 6.06 2.39 -1.53
N PRO A 159 5.42 2.46 -2.71
CA PRO A 159 5.37 3.69 -3.49
C PRO A 159 4.73 4.87 -2.74
N PHE A 160 3.71 4.63 -1.91
CA PHE A 160 3.13 5.69 -1.07
C PHE A 160 4.09 6.14 0.02
N LEU A 161 4.79 5.21 0.67
CA LEU A 161 5.78 5.55 1.69
C LEU A 161 6.89 6.43 1.12
N VAL A 162 7.40 6.09 -0.07
CA VAL A 162 8.41 6.90 -0.77
C VAL A 162 7.84 8.26 -1.17
N ALA A 163 6.59 8.31 -1.64
CA ALA A 163 5.92 9.55 -2.01
C ALA A 163 5.69 10.50 -0.81
N LEU A 164 5.62 9.98 0.42
CA LEU A 164 5.50 10.81 1.62
C LEU A 164 6.81 11.48 2.04
N ILE A 165 7.97 10.94 1.66
CA ILE A 165 9.29 11.49 2.02
C ILE A 165 9.46 12.97 1.59
N PRO A 166 9.20 13.37 0.33
CA PRO A 166 9.37 14.77 -0.06
C PRO A 166 8.46 15.72 0.74
N LEU A 167 7.26 15.28 1.16
CA LEU A 167 6.38 16.08 2.02
C LEU A 167 6.99 16.27 3.42
N ILE A 168 7.51 15.19 4.00
CA ILE A 168 8.18 15.23 5.30
C ILE A 168 9.39 16.17 5.25
N LEU A 169 10.19 16.10 4.18
CA LEU A 169 11.35 16.99 3.99
C LEU A 169 10.93 18.46 3.88
N VAL A 170 9.87 18.78 3.12
CA VAL A 170 9.36 20.16 3.03
C VAL A 170 8.86 20.65 4.39
N MET A 171 8.09 19.84 5.11
CA MET A 171 7.61 20.18 6.44
C MET A 171 8.78 20.42 7.40
N TRP A 172 9.77 19.54 7.38
CA TRP A 172 10.98 19.66 8.19
C TRP A 172 11.73 20.96 7.89
N ASN A 173 11.96 21.28 6.61
CA ASN A 173 12.62 22.52 6.19
C ASN A 173 11.82 23.76 6.61
N PHE A 174 10.49 23.70 6.53
CA PHE A 174 9.63 24.78 7.00
C PHE A 174 9.78 25.03 8.50
N PHE A 175 9.87 23.99 9.33
CA PHE A 175 10.06 24.14 10.78
C PHE A 175 11.48 24.58 11.19
N GLN A 176 12.49 24.39 10.33
CA GLN A 176 13.85 24.85 10.57
C GLN A 176 14.11 26.29 10.10
N SER A 177 13.17 26.88 9.36
CA SER A 177 13.28 28.26 8.89
C SER A 177 13.00 29.22 10.06
N PRO A 178 13.96 30.08 10.46
CA PRO A 178 13.81 31.00 11.58
C PRO A 178 12.81 32.14 11.32
#